data_AF-A0A8H5TAH5-F1
#
_entry.id   AF-A0A8H5TAH5-F1
#
_cell.length_a   1.000
_cell.length_b   1.000
_cell.length_c   1.000
_cell.angle_alpha   90.00
_cell.angle_beta   90.00
_cell.angle_gamma   90.00
#
_symmetry.space_group_name_H-M   'P 1'
#
loop_
_entity.id
_entity.type
_entity.pdbx_description
1 polymer ?
#
loop_
_entity_poly.entity_id
_entity_poly.type
_entity_poly.pdbx_seq_one_letter_code
_entity_poly.pdbx_strand_id
1 'polypeptide(L)'
;MKGSEPRATSFSAALLCAGLTALVLAYWSNSLPFPQMSSWWSEPQVREVPYQVQVFSAELMILYIRNFLSQMRFHISQTVYHVSRRIKRRARSLMGWRNNKTHIQPLRAQKYNFNGFYNFHYDWVEHDPRYPGNRMTTIMVYLEADCEGCGTNFPRVTPPRNPRWHDVIACEGDVEYDEYPGTTFKPIVGSAIYWEKLRPNGTGHTGTRHAGLPVRSRGKMGMKIWS
;
A
#
# COMPACT_ATOMS: atom_id res chain seq x y z
N MET A 1 53.83 43.11 31.33
CA MET A 1 55.00 42.75 32.17
C MET A 1 54.73 43.14 33.61
N LYS A 2 54.43 42.15 34.46
CA LYS A 2 54.58 42.18 35.93
C LYS A 2 54.36 40.73 36.37
N GLY A 3 55.42 40.08 36.81
CA GLY A 3 55.41 38.69 37.25
C GLY A 3 55.24 38.59 38.77
N SER A 4 54.78 37.42 39.22
CA SER A 4 55.20 36.78 40.47
C SER A 4 54.57 35.39 40.55
N GLU A 5 55.41 34.36 40.48
CA GLU A 5 55.18 33.00 41.01
C GLU A 5 54.98 33.08 42.55
N PRO A 6 54.32 32.10 43.23
CA PRO A 6 54.97 30.80 43.44
C PRO A 6 54.09 29.53 43.58
N ARG A 7 54.86 28.44 43.64
CA ARG A 7 54.62 27.00 43.80
C ARG A 7 53.77 26.52 45.00
N ALA A 8 53.13 25.36 44.74
CA ALA A 8 53.12 24.10 45.49
C ALA A 8 52.47 23.98 46.89
N THR A 9 51.45 23.11 46.93
CA THR A 9 51.21 21.98 47.86
C THR A 9 51.49 22.15 49.37
N SER A 10 50.47 21.96 50.21
CA SER A 10 50.27 20.70 50.99
C SER A 10 49.16 20.84 52.06
N PHE A 11 48.43 19.73 52.23
CA PHE A 11 47.89 19.13 53.46
C PHE A 11 47.50 19.98 54.69
N SER A 12 46.23 19.87 55.10
CA SER A 12 45.77 19.18 56.32
C SER A 12 44.25 19.33 56.43
N ALA A 13 43.47 18.26 56.33
CA ALA A 13 43.16 17.30 57.41
C ALA A 13 42.38 17.95 58.56
N ALA A 14 41.08 17.62 58.67
CA ALA A 14 40.44 17.22 59.93
C ALA A 14 38.91 17.13 59.83
N LEU A 15 38.41 15.94 60.18
CA LEU A 15 37.17 15.65 60.89
C LEU A 15 35.82 15.87 60.17
N LEU A 16 35.11 14.77 59.94
CA LEU A 16 33.94 14.41 60.76
C LEU A 16 33.55 12.93 60.57
N CYS A 17 33.58 12.21 61.70
CA CYS A 17 32.79 11.05 62.14
C CYS A 17 32.51 9.92 61.13
N ALA A 18 33.17 8.75 61.20
CA ALA A 18 33.05 7.70 62.23
C ALA A 18 31.61 7.19 62.45
N GLY A 19 31.39 5.92 62.07
CA GLY A 19 30.34 5.07 62.62
C GLY A 19 29.18 4.74 61.68
N LEU A 20 29.27 3.58 61.01
CA LEU A 20 28.19 2.61 60.71
C LEU A 20 28.53 1.77 59.46
N THR A 21 29.73 1.22 59.40
CA THR A 21 29.94 -0.08 58.76
C THR A 21 29.32 -1.14 59.67
N ALA A 22 28.43 -1.96 59.11
CA ALA A 22 27.74 -3.10 59.72
C ALA A 22 26.52 -2.80 60.60
N LEU A 23 25.38 -2.41 59.99
CA LEU A 23 24.03 -2.78 60.45
C LEU A 23 22.93 -2.40 59.44
N VAL A 24 22.95 -2.96 58.22
CA VAL A 24 21.76 -3.00 57.34
C VAL A 24 21.69 -4.32 56.55
N LEU A 25 22.00 -5.46 57.22
CA LEU A 25 21.77 -6.81 56.67
C LEU A 25 20.62 -7.56 57.38
N ALA A 26 19.70 -6.82 58.01
CA ALA A 26 18.44 -7.37 58.47
C ALA A 26 17.39 -6.27 58.38
N TYR A 27 16.18 -6.60 57.91
CA TYR A 27 15.03 -5.72 57.64
C TYR A 27 14.95 -5.07 56.26
N TRP A 28 14.93 -5.87 55.20
CA TRP A 28 14.07 -5.57 54.04
C TRP A 28 13.49 -6.89 53.47
N SER A 29 12.89 -7.70 54.33
CA SER A 29 11.93 -8.72 53.93
C SER A 29 10.54 -8.10 53.97
N ASN A 30 10.22 -7.26 53.01
CA ASN A 30 8.84 -6.92 52.68
C ASN A 30 8.77 -6.52 51.22
N SER A 31 8.22 -7.44 50.44
CA SER A 31 7.84 -7.31 49.05
C SER A 31 6.98 -6.06 48.86
N LEU A 32 7.55 -4.98 48.35
CA LEU A 32 6.76 -3.91 47.75
C LEU A 32 6.29 -4.42 46.38
N PRO A 33 4.98 -4.46 46.08
CA PRO A 33 4.53 -4.84 44.77
C PRO A 33 4.97 -3.72 43.82
N PHE A 34 5.89 -4.03 42.90
CA PHE A 34 6.12 -3.18 41.74
C PHE A 34 4.77 -3.01 41.03
N PRO A 35 4.20 -1.79 40.92
CA PRO A 35 3.09 -1.59 40.02
C PRO A 35 3.63 -1.87 38.63
N GLN A 36 3.06 -2.89 37.99
CA GLN A 36 3.42 -3.36 36.67
C GLN A 36 3.27 -2.20 35.67
N MET A 37 4.36 -1.47 35.39
CA MET A 37 4.43 -0.42 34.37
C MET A 37 4.45 -1.04 32.96
N SER A 38 3.47 -1.89 32.64
CA SER A 38 3.40 -2.55 31.32
C SER A 38 2.25 -2.04 30.43
N SER A 39 1.65 -0.89 30.72
CA SER A 39 0.47 -0.41 29.96
C SER A 39 0.69 0.81 29.07
N TRP A 40 1.91 1.36 28.95
CA TRP A 40 2.16 2.56 28.12
C TRP A 40 2.56 2.24 26.67
N TRP A 41 2.90 0.98 26.39
CA TRP A 41 3.15 0.48 25.05
C TRP A 41 2.21 -0.69 24.81
N SER A 42 0.92 -0.39 24.59
CA SER A 42 0.12 -1.31 23.79
C SER A 42 0.77 -1.35 22.43
N GLU A 43 1.41 -2.48 22.12
CA GLU A 43 1.87 -2.82 20.77
C GLU A 43 0.79 -2.36 19.79
N PRO A 44 1.12 -1.59 18.73
CA PRO A 44 0.10 -1.14 17.80
C PRO A 44 -0.63 -2.39 17.36
N GLN A 45 -1.90 -2.52 17.72
CA GLN A 45 -2.73 -3.62 17.24
C GLN A 45 -2.63 -3.52 15.72
N VAL A 46 -1.79 -4.37 15.12
CA VAL A 46 -1.62 -4.44 13.68
C VAL A 46 -2.97 -4.93 13.23
N ARG A 47 -3.86 -3.99 12.90
CA ARG A 47 -5.17 -4.30 12.37
C ARG A 47 -4.87 -5.16 11.16
N GLU A 48 -5.20 -6.44 11.25
CA GLU A 48 -5.09 -7.36 10.13
C GLU A 48 -5.74 -6.66 8.93
N VAL A 49 -4.92 -6.36 7.93
CA VAL A 49 -5.41 -5.79 6.69
C VAL A 49 -6.21 -6.92 6.05
N PRO A 50 -7.52 -6.77 5.83
CA PRO A 50 -8.37 -7.90 5.48
C PRO A 50 -8.24 -8.30 4.00
N TYR A 51 -7.15 -7.89 3.37
CA TYR A 51 -6.80 -8.12 1.99
C TYR A 51 -5.32 -8.53 1.92
N GLN A 52 -4.99 -9.41 0.97
CA GLN A 52 -3.62 -9.86 0.76
C GLN A 52 -3.02 -9.09 -0.41
N VAL A 53 -1.81 -8.59 -0.23
CA VAL A 53 -1.05 -7.89 -1.28
C VAL A 53 0.07 -8.81 -1.76
N GLN A 54 0.22 -8.94 -3.06
CA GLN A 54 1.31 -9.68 -3.69
C GLN A 54 2.01 -8.79 -4.71
N VAL A 55 3.34 -8.71 -4.65
CA VAL A 55 4.13 -8.04 -5.69
C VAL A 55 4.09 -8.92 -6.94
N PHE A 56 3.48 -8.40 -8.01
CA PHE A 56 3.40 -9.08 -9.30
C PHE A 56 4.63 -8.77 -10.15
N SER A 57 5.00 -7.49 -10.24
CA SER A 57 6.21 -7.03 -10.89
C SER A 57 6.83 -5.89 -10.09
N ALA A 58 8.16 -5.87 -10.02
CA ALA A 58 8.93 -4.85 -9.33
C ALA A 58 9.58 -3.84 -10.30
N GLU A 59 9.89 -4.25 -11.53
CA GLU A 59 10.45 -3.38 -12.57
C GLU A 59 9.43 -2.31 -12.97
N LEU A 60 8.24 -2.77 -13.33
CA LEU A 60 7.04 -1.96 -13.31
C LEU A 60 6.27 -2.34 -12.05
N MET A 61 6.23 -1.45 -11.05
CA MET A 61 5.55 -1.73 -9.79
C MET A 61 4.06 -2.03 -10.04
N ILE A 62 3.72 -3.32 -10.00
CA ILE A 62 2.37 -3.85 -10.10
C ILE A 62 2.12 -4.72 -8.88
N LEU A 63 1.04 -4.43 -8.16
CA LEU A 63 0.58 -5.27 -7.05
C LEU A 63 -0.75 -5.91 -7.43
N TYR A 64 -0.88 -7.18 -7.11
CA TYR A 64 -2.16 -7.86 -7.11
C TYR A 64 -2.70 -7.90 -5.68
N ILE A 65 -3.97 -7.51 -5.49
CA ILE A 65 -4.58 -7.34 -4.18
C ILE A 65 -5.83 -8.22 -4.10
N ARG A 66 -5.71 -9.33 -3.39
CA ARG A 66 -6.84 -10.24 -3.12
C ARG A 66 -7.74 -9.67 -2.06
N ASN A 67 -9.05 -9.81 -2.26
CA ASN A 67 -10.06 -9.41 -1.28
C ASN A 67 -10.00 -7.92 -0.91
N PHE A 68 -9.62 -7.04 -1.84
CA PHE A 68 -9.55 -5.59 -1.64
C PHE A 68 -10.86 -4.98 -1.10
N LEU A 69 -12.02 -5.57 -1.41
CA LEU A 69 -13.34 -5.14 -0.91
C LEU A 69 -13.85 -5.94 0.31
N SER A 70 -13.03 -6.80 0.92
CA SER A 70 -13.43 -7.58 2.08
C SER A 70 -13.94 -6.72 3.24
N GLN A 71 -14.91 -7.25 3.99
CA GLN A 71 -15.53 -6.56 5.13
C GLN A 71 -16.17 -5.21 4.76
N MET A 72 -16.34 -4.90 3.46
CA MET A 72 -17.20 -3.83 2.98
C MET A 72 -18.59 -4.42 2.80
N ARG A 73 -19.29 -4.60 3.92
CA ARG A 73 -20.70 -4.98 3.87
C ARG A 73 -21.50 -3.79 3.36
N PHE A 74 -22.05 -3.89 2.15
CA PHE A 74 -23.02 -2.95 1.59
C PHE A 74 -24.39 -3.20 2.25
N HIS A 75 -24.50 -3.02 3.58
CA HIS A 75 -25.80 -3.03 4.24
C HIS A 75 -26.56 -1.74 3.92
N ILE A 76 -27.89 -1.81 3.88
CA ILE A 76 -28.82 -0.69 3.61
C ILE A 76 -28.55 0.52 4.54
N SER A 77 -27.98 0.29 5.73
CA SER A 77 -27.60 1.33 6.69
C SER A 77 -26.28 2.07 6.37
N GLN A 78 -25.38 1.54 5.53
CA GLN A 78 -24.15 2.23 5.16
C GLN A 78 -24.38 3.16 3.97
N THR A 79 -24.25 4.46 4.20
CA THR A 79 -24.29 5.44 3.11
C THR A 79 -23.11 5.22 2.15
N VAL A 80 -23.32 5.52 0.87
CA VAL A 80 -22.29 5.50 -0.19
C VAL A 80 -21.02 6.25 0.25
N TYR A 81 -21.19 7.30 1.06
CA TYR A 81 -20.10 8.06 1.65
C TYR A 81 -19.18 7.22 2.55
N HIS A 82 -19.71 6.41 3.47
CA HIS A 82 -18.89 5.60 4.38
C HIS A 82 -18.10 4.54 3.63
N VAL A 83 -18.71 3.88 2.66
CA VAL A 83 -18.05 2.87 1.82
C VAL A 83 -16.94 3.51 0.98
N SER A 84 -17.24 4.62 0.30
CA SER A 84 -16.26 5.39 -0.48
C SER A 84 -15.07 5.84 0.37
N ARG A 85 -15.32 6.33 1.60
CA ARG A 85 -14.27 6.74 2.54
C ARG A 85 -13.37 5.56 2.93
N ARG A 86 -13.92 4.37 3.18
CA ARG A 86 -13.14 3.16 3.50
C ARG A 86 -12.29 2.70 2.32
N ILE A 87 -12.84 2.72 1.10
CA ILE A 87 -12.12 2.40 -0.14
C ILE A 87 -10.95 3.37 -0.33
N LYS A 88 -11.20 4.68 -0.25
CA LYS A 88 -10.15 5.70 -0.36
C LYS A 88 -9.07 5.54 0.71
N ARG A 89 -9.43 5.13 1.94
CA ARG A 89 -8.46 4.86 3.00
C ARG A 89 -7.54 3.67 2.65
N ARG A 90 -8.08 2.56 2.13
CA ARG A 90 -7.28 1.41 1.66
C ARG A 90 -6.38 1.80 0.48
N ALA A 91 -6.91 2.57 -0.46
CA ALA A 91 -6.14 3.09 -1.58
C ALA A 91 -4.95 3.95 -1.11
N ARG A 92 -5.17 4.88 -0.16
CA ARG A 92 -4.09 5.71 0.42
C ARG A 92 -2.97 4.87 1.06
N SER A 93 -3.32 3.79 1.78
CA SER A 93 -2.29 2.94 2.40
C SER A 93 -1.46 2.18 1.36
N LEU A 94 -2.03 1.84 0.20
CA LEU A 94 -1.32 1.16 -0.88
C LEU A 94 -0.45 2.13 -1.71
N MET A 95 -0.94 3.35 -1.94
CA MET A 95 -0.25 4.39 -2.72
C MET A 95 0.93 5.02 -1.97
N GLY A 96 0.95 4.92 -0.64
CA GLY A 96 1.95 5.53 0.23
C GLY A 96 1.80 7.05 0.36
N TRP A 97 2.69 7.66 1.16
CA TRP A 97 2.74 9.12 1.33
C TRP A 97 3.45 9.79 0.15
N ARG A 98 2.77 10.75 -0.49
CA ARG A 98 3.23 11.41 -1.73
C ARG A 98 3.03 12.94 -1.64
N ASN A 99 3.60 13.57 -0.61
CA ASN A 99 3.49 15.01 -0.32
C ASN A 99 2.04 15.58 -0.31
N ASN A 100 1.89 16.89 -0.12
CA ASN A 100 0.58 17.55 0.00
C ASN A 100 -0.09 17.87 -1.35
N LYS A 101 0.58 17.63 -2.48
CA LYS A 101 0.06 17.90 -3.83
C LYS A 101 -0.67 16.69 -4.44
N THR A 102 -0.45 15.49 -3.90
CA THR A 102 -1.12 14.27 -4.38
C THR A 102 -2.45 14.06 -3.68
N HIS A 103 -3.50 13.80 -4.46
CA HIS A 103 -4.83 13.55 -3.92
C HIS A 103 -5.52 12.43 -4.69
N ILE A 104 -6.37 11.66 -4.01
CA ILE A 104 -7.18 10.65 -4.67
C ILE A 104 -8.36 11.33 -5.37
N GLN A 105 -8.45 11.14 -6.69
CA GLN A 105 -9.56 11.60 -7.52
C GLN A 105 -10.88 10.93 -7.08
N PRO A 106 -12.05 11.47 -7.46
CA PRO A 106 -13.33 10.78 -7.25
C PRO A 106 -13.30 9.35 -7.80
N LEU A 107 -13.87 8.40 -7.05
CA LEU A 107 -13.98 7.01 -7.50
C LEU A 107 -14.81 6.97 -8.79
N ARG A 108 -14.31 6.31 -9.83
CA ARG A 108 -15.00 6.19 -11.11
C ARG A 108 -15.33 4.73 -11.38
N ALA A 109 -16.62 4.40 -11.39
CA ALA A 109 -17.07 3.08 -11.81
C ALA A 109 -17.51 3.09 -13.27
N GLN A 110 -17.21 2.03 -14.00
CA GLN A 110 -17.56 1.86 -15.41
C GLN A 110 -18.04 0.43 -15.65
N LYS A 111 -19.23 0.31 -16.26
CA LYS A 111 -19.81 -0.96 -16.69
C LYS A 111 -19.58 -1.15 -18.19
N TYR A 112 -19.18 -2.36 -18.56
CA TYR A 112 -19.02 -2.83 -19.92
C TYR A 112 -20.01 -3.99 -20.09
N ASN A 113 -20.93 -3.84 -21.04
CA ASN A 113 -21.82 -4.92 -21.47
C ASN A 113 -21.13 -5.73 -22.58
N PHE A 114 -21.83 -6.72 -23.14
CA PHE A 114 -21.39 -7.46 -24.33
C PHE A 114 -20.75 -6.54 -25.40
N ASN A 115 -19.62 -6.96 -25.96
CA ASN A 115 -18.76 -6.20 -26.88
C ASN A 115 -18.21 -4.86 -26.34
N GLY A 116 -18.46 -4.50 -25.09
CA GLY A 116 -17.85 -3.34 -24.45
C GLY A 116 -16.37 -3.61 -24.16
N PHE A 117 -15.53 -2.61 -24.46
CA PHE A 117 -14.09 -2.65 -24.18
C PHE A 117 -13.56 -1.24 -23.88
N TYR A 118 -12.30 -1.17 -23.48
CA TYR A 118 -11.57 0.09 -23.41
C TYR A 118 -10.20 -0.07 -24.05
N ASN A 119 -9.97 0.68 -25.13
CA ASN A 119 -8.77 0.56 -25.96
C ASN A 119 -7.47 0.73 -25.19
N PHE A 120 -6.39 0.21 -25.77
CA PHE A 120 -5.04 0.37 -25.23
C PHE A 120 -4.66 1.84 -25.05
N HIS A 121 -4.41 2.23 -23.81
CA HIS A 121 -4.17 3.62 -23.42
C HIS A 121 -3.14 3.72 -22.30
N TYR A 122 -2.79 4.95 -21.97
CA TYR A 122 -2.12 5.30 -20.73
C TYR A 122 -3.08 6.10 -19.85
N ASP A 123 -2.93 5.90 -18.54
CA ASP A 123 -3.64 6.71 -17.53
C ASP A 123 -2.85 7.98 -17.16
N TRP A 124 -1.65 8.15 -17.73
CA TRP A 124 -0.82 9.33 -17.61
C TRP A 124 -0.76 10.06 -18.96
N VAL A 125 -0.48 11.35 -18.91
CA VAL A 125 -0.24 12.18 -20.11
C VAL A 125 1.24 12.52 -20.21
N GLU A 126 1.75 12.65 -21.43
CA GLU A 126 3.09 13.21 -21.62
C GLU A 126 3.13 14.62 -21.03
N HIS A 127 4.32 15.08 -20.60
CA HIS A 127 4.44 16.36 -19.93
C HIS A 127 3.86 17.48 -20.80
N ASP A 128 2.74 18.04 -20.37
CA ASP A 128 2.05 19.13 -21.03
C ASP A 128 2.02 20.31 -20.04
N PRO A 129 2.69 21.43 -20.35
CA PRO A 129 2.73 22.61 -19.50
C PRO A 129 1.34 23.16 -19.10
N ARG A 130 0.28 22.81 -19.85
CA ARG A 130 -1.10 23.21 -19.56
C ARG A 130 -1.76 22.37 -18.47
N TYR A 131 -1.21 21.19 -18.17
CA TYR A 131 -1.72 20.28 -17.14
C TYR A 131 -0.67 20.18 -16.02
N PRO A 132 -0.81 20.95 -14.93
CA PRO A 132 0.21 21.05 -13.88
C PRO A 132 0.36 19.78 -13.03
N GLY A 133 -0.34 18.70 -13.36
CA GLY A 133 -0.31 17.44 -12.64
C GLY A 133 -0.56 16.25 -13.55
N ASN A 134 -0.08 15.09 -13.12
CA ASN A 134 -0.24 13.82 -13.81
C ASN A 134 -0.77 12.78 -12.83
N ARG A 135 -1.46 11.76 -13.33
CA ARG A 135 -1.88 10.66 -12.47
C ARG A 135 -0.67 9.75 -12.23
N MET A 136 -0.35 9.52 -10.97
CA MET A 136 0.85 8.75 -10.58
C MET A 136 0.56 7.27 -10.38
N THR A 137 -0.62 6.92 -9.87
CA THR A 137 -0.99 5.54 -9.58
C THR A 137 -2.41 5.25 -10.04
N THR A 138 -2.69 3.99 -10.34
CA THR A 138 -4.06 3.52 -10.57
C THR A 138 -4.31 2.29 -9.72
N ILE A 139 -5.49 2.22 -9.13
CA ILE A 139 -6.09 0.97 -8.65
C ILE A 139 -7.30 0.67 -9.52
N MET A 140 -7.30 -0.50 -10.16
CA MET A 140 -8.47 -1.06 -10.84
C MET A 140 -9.08 -2.13 -9.93
N VAL A 141 -10.30 -1.87 -9.44
CA VAL A 141 -11.06 -2.79 -8.59
C VAL A 141 -12.15 -3.45 -9.43
N TYR A 142 -12.33 -4.76 -9.30
CA TYR A 142 -13.42 -5.47 -9.98
C TYR A 142 -14.66 -5.54 -9.10
N LEU A 143 -15.77 -4.95 -9.55
CA LEU A 143 -17.05 -4.91 -8.85
C LEU A 143 -18.00 -6.01 -9.32
N GLU A 144 -17.96 -6.33 -10.62
CA GLU A 144 -18.77 -7.34 -11.28
C GLU A 144 -17.93 -7.94 -12.42
N ALA A 145 -18.02 -9.24 -12.63
CA ALA A 145 -17.26 -9.95 -13.66
C ALA A 145 -17.95 -11.25 -14.06
N ASP A 146 -19.17 -11.13 -14.58
CA ASP A 146 -19.87 -12.23 -15.23
C ASP A 146 -19.51 -12.17 -16.72
N CYS A 147 -18.24 -12.42 -17.04
CA CYS A 147 -17.71 -12.21 -18.38
C CYS A 147 -16.57 -13.16 -18.75
N GLU A 148 -16.52 -13.53 -20.02
CA GLU A 148 -15.40 -14.22 -20.67
C GLU A 148 -14.58 -13.22 -21.50
N GLY A 149 -13.26 -13.42 -21.59
CA GLY A 149 -12.37 -12.61 -22.43
C GLY A 149 -12.09 -11.19 -21.92
N CYS A 150 -12.75 -10.78 -20.84
CA CYS A 150 -12.89 -9.39 -20.41
C CYS A 150 -11.78 -8.91 -19.46
N GLY A 151 -10.63 -9.57 -19.44
CA GLY A 151 -9.50 -9.26 -18.56
C GLY A 151 -8.94 -7.84 -18.70
N THR A 152 -8.03 -7.47 -17.81
CA THR A 152 -7.25 -6.23 -17.95
C THR A 152 -5.86 -6.58 -18.44
N ASN A 153 -5.56 -6.23 -19.69
CA ASN A 153 -4.32 -6.59 -20.36
C ASN A 153 -3.27 -5.48 -20.26
N PHE A 154 -2.03 -5.88 -20.00
CA PHE A 154 -0.81 -5.08 -20.08
C PHE A 154 0.10 -5.71 -21.14
N PRO A 155 0.12 -5.19 -22.39
CA PRO A 155 0.75 -5.86 -23.52
C PRO A 155 2.28 -5.83 -23.47
N ARG A 156 2.85 -5.08 -22.51
CA ARG A 156 4.29 -4.88 -22.33
C ARG A 156 4.80 -5.44 -21.00
N VAL A 157 3.96 -6.17 -20.28
CA VAL A 157 4.33 -6.82 -19.02
C VAL A 157 4.44 -8.31 -19.28
N THR A 158 5.65 -8.85 -19.16
CA THR A 158 5.91 -10.28 -19.34
C THR A 158 5.20 -11.08 -18.26
N PRO A 159 4.37 -12.08 -18.61
CA PRO A 159 3.70 -12.90 -17.62
C PRO A 159 4.73 -13.76 -16.86
N PRO A 160 4.62 -13.87 -15.53
CA PRO A 160 5.47 -14.75 -14.74
C PRO A 160 5.20 -16.21 -15.10
N ARG A 161 6.26 -17.01 -15.25
CA ARG A 161 6.17 -18.47 -15.54
C ARG A 161 5.71 -19.32 -14.36
N ASN A 162 5.60 -18.73 -13.17
CA ASN A 162 5.26 -19.49 -11.96
C ASN A 162 3.75 -19.80 -11.94
N PRO A 163 3.34 -21.08 -11.87
CA PRO A 163 1.93 -21.48 -11.91
C PRO A 163 1.07 -20.88 -10.80
N ARG A 164 1.66 -20.37 -9.71
CA ARG A 164 0.95 -19.69 -8.61
C ARG A 164 0.14 -18.47 -9.05
N TRP A 165 0.36 -17.97 -10.27
CA TRP A 165 -0.36 -16.83 -10.83
C TRP A 165 -1.52 -17.23 -11.74
N HIS A 166 -1.62 -18.50 -12.15
CA HIS A 166 -2.61 -18.95 -13.14
C HIS A 166 -4.06 -18.79 -12.66
N ASP A 167 -4.26 -18.64 -11.35
CA ASP A 167 -5.57 -18.34 -10.77
C ASP A 167 -5.98 -16.87 -10.94
N VAL A 168 -5.06 -15.96 -11.25
CA VAL A 168 -5.32 -14.50 -11.32
C VAL A 168 -4.88 -13.83 -12.62
N ILE A 169 -4.09 -14.50 -13.45
CA ILE A 169 -3.76 -14.06 -14.81
C ILE A 169 -4.18 -15.11 -15.84
N ALA A 170 -4.39 -14.69 -17.07
CA ALA A 170 -4.57 -15.58 -18.22
C ALA A 170 -3.28 -16.34 -18.51
N CYS A 171 -3.39 -17.61 -18.87
CA CYS A 171 -2.30 -18.53 -19.17
C CYS A 171 -2.57 -19.30 -20.45
N GLU A 172 -1.61 -20.08 -20.93
CA GLU A 172 -1.75 -20.89 -22.15
C GLU A 172 -3.06 -21.70 -22.16
N GLY A 173 -3.84 -21.57 -23.24
CA GLY A 173 -5.17 -22.14 -23.38
C GLY A 173 -6.32 -21.23 -22.92
N ASP A 174 -6.04 -20.13 -22.21
CA ASP A 174 -7.00 -19.06 -21.99
C ASP A 174 -7.06 -18.16 -23.24
N VAL A 175 -8.27 -17.85 -23.70
CA VAL A 175 -8.53 -16.97 -24.85
C VAL A 175 -7.75 -15.65 -24.77
N GLU A 176 -7.70 -15.02 -23.58
CA GLU A 176 -6.99 -13.76 -23.41
C GLU A 176 -5.47 -13.86 -23.51
N TYR A 177 -4.90 -15.03 -23.23
CA TYR A 177 -3.46 -15.27 -23.34
C TYR A 177 -3.07 -15.51 -24.81
N ASP A 178 -3.87 -16.29 -25.53
CA ASP A 178 -3.58 -16.67 -26.91
C ASP A 178 -3.80 -15.50 -27.89
N GLU A 179 -4.75 -14.60 -27.62
CA GLU A 179 -5.08 -13.48 -28.52
C GLU A 179 -4.33 -12.17 -28.20
N TYR A 180 -3.91 -11.95 -26.94
CA TYR A 180 -3.32 -10.69 -26.52
C TYR A 180 -1.93 -10.89 -25.92
N PRO A 181 -0.91 -10.14 -26.37
CA PRO A 181 0.43 -10.26 -25.80
C PRO A 181 0.48 -9.79 -24.35
N GLY A 182 1.53 -10.21 -23.64
CA GLY A 182 1.83 -9.73 -22.29
C GLY A 182 0.98 -10.39 -21.20
N THR A 183 0.61 -9.61 -20.19
CA THR A 183 -0.11 -10.11 -19.01
C THR A 183 -1.56 -9.65 -19.04
N THR A 184 -2.49 -10.59 -19.01
CA THR A 184 -3.91 -10.28 -18.76
C THR A 184 -4.30 -10.71 -17.37
N PHE A 185 -4.73 -9.77 -16.53
CA PHE A 185 -5.30 -10.11 -15.23
C PHE A 185 -6.78 -10.49 -15.36
N LYS A 186 -7.14 -11.63 -14.75
CA LYS A 186 -8.51 -12.13 -14.65
C LYS A 186 -9.35 -11.17 -13.78
N PRO A 187 -10.58 -10.83 -14.17
CA PRO A 187 -11.41 -9.90 -13.42
C PRO A 187 -12.08 -10.59 -12.22
N ILE A 188 -11.34 -10.82 -11.14
CA ILE A 188 -11.88 -11.50 -9.96
C ILE A 188 -12.61 -10.49 -9.07
N VAL A 189 -13.91 -10.67 -8.87
CA VAL A 189 -14.76 -9.76 -8.07
C VAL A 189 -14.17 -9.54 -6.68
N GLY A 190 -14.10 -8.27 -6.27
CA GLY A 190 -13.57 -7.86 -4.98
C GLY A 190 -12.04 -7.79 -4.90
N SER A 191 -11.31 -8.27 -5.92
CA SER A 191 -9.86 -8.07 -6.04
C SER A 191 -9.54 -6.73 -6.72
N ALA A 192 -8.28 -6.33 -6.64
CA ALA A 192 -7.79 -5.13 -7.31
C ALA A 192 -6.37 -5.31 -7.85
N ILE A 193 -6.05 -4.52 -8.87
CA ILE A 193 -4.69 -4.39 -9.41
C ILE A 193 -4.25 -2.96 -9.17
N TYR A 194 -3.06 -2.80 -8.60
CA TYR A 194 -2.41 -1.51 -8.41
C TYR A 194 -1.22 -1.40 -9.35
N TRP A 195 -0.98 -0.23 -9.93
CA TRP A 195 0.29 0.06 -10.61
C TRP A 195 0.72 1.52 -10.50
N GLU A 196 2.04 1.72 -10.47
CA GLU A 196 2.69 3.02 -10.67
C GLU A 196 2.75 3.37 -12.15
N LYS A 197 2.50 4.63 -12.49
CA LYS A 197 2.47 5.13 -13.86
C LYS A 197 3.68 5.92 -14.26
N LEU A 198 4.38 6.50 -13.28
CA LEU A 198 5.52 7.36 -13.52
C LEU A 198 6.79 6.67 -13.00
N ARG A 199 7.89 6.92 -13.70
CA ARG A 199 9.24 6.62 -13.22
C ARG A 199 9.63 7.59 -12.09
N PRO A 200 10.69 7.29 -11.32
CA PRO A 200 11.20 8.21 -10.30
C PRO A 200 11.54 9.62 -10.82
N ASN A 201 11.90 9.73 -12.10
CA ASN A 201 12.16 11.02 -12.77
C ASN A 201 10.88 11.76 -13.23
N GLY A 202 9.69 11.26 -12.91
CA GLY A 202 8.40 11.87 -13.26
C GLY A 202 7.90 11.56 -14.68
N THR A 203 8.68 10.87 -15.51
CA THR A 203 8.25 10.51 -16.87
C THR A 203 7.29 9.33 -16.87
N GLY A 204 6.37 9.31 -17.84
CA GLY A 204 5.41 8.23 -18.01
C GLY A 204 6.08 6.88 -18.32
N HIS A 205 5.67 5.84 -17.60
CA HIS A 205 6.17 4.49 -17.78
C HIS A 205 5.44 3.82 -18.95
N THR A 206 6.13 3.61 -20.07
CA THR A 206 5.56 3.05 -21.30
C THR A 206 5.10 1.59 -21.15
N GLY A 207 5.63 0.86 -20.16
CA GLY A 207 5.14 -0.47 -19.77
C GLY A 207 3.72 -0.49 -19.19
N THR A 208 3.17 0.65 -18.75
CA THR A 208 1.82 0.72 -18.16
C THR A 208 0.73 0.92 -19.21
N ARG A 209 1.05 0.73 -20.49
CA ARG A 209 0.02 0.66 -21.53
C ARG A 209 -0.92 -0.47 -21.12
N HIS A 210 -2.23 -0.23 -21.15
CA HIS A 210 -3.18 -1.26 -20.73
C HIS A 210 -4.54 -1.07 -21.41
N ALA A 211 -5.35 -2.12 -21.39
CA ALA A 211 -6.70 -2.15 -21.95
C ALA A 211 -7.66 -2.93 -21.04
N GLY A 212 -8.95 -2.59 -21.14
CA GLY A 212 -10.03 -3.50 -20.74
C GLY A 212 -10.45 -4.28 -21.97
N LEU A 213 -10.20 -5.59 -21.98
CA LEU A 213 -10.47 -6.44 -23.12
C LEU A 213 -11.98 -6.60 -23.39
N PRO A 214 -12.40 -6.94 -24.63
CA PRO A 214 -13.80 -7.10 -24.98
C PRO A 214 -14.54 -8.12 -24.13
N VAL A 215 -15.73 -7.74 -23.65
CA VAL A 215 -16.65 -8.65 -22.97
C VAL A 215 -17.33 -9.57 -24.00
N ARG A 216 -17.17 -10.88 -23.84
CA ARG A 216 -17.76 -11.90 -24.74
C ARG A 216 -19.05 -12.55 -24.21
N SER A 217 -19.45 -12.25 -22.98
CA SER A 217 -20.71 -12.75 -22.39
C SER A 217 -21.50 -11.63 -21.72
N ARG A 218 -21.83 -11.70 -20.42
CA ARG A 218 -22.81 -10.77 -19.82
C ARG A 218 -22.25 -9.37 -19.57
N GLY A 219 -21.23 -9.24 -18.73
CA GLY A 219 -20.72 -7.92 -18.37
C GLY A 219 -19.61 -7.88 -17.32
N LYS A 220 -18.91 -6.75 -17.30
CA LYS A 220 -17.90 -6.41 -16.30
C LYS A 220 -18.16 -5.02 -15.76
N MET A 221 -17.98 -4.83 -14.46
CA MET A 221 -17.95 -3.51 -13.86
C MET A 221 -16.65 -3.33 -13.08
N GLY A 222 -15.91 -2.28 -13.41
CA GLY A 222 -14.67 -1.92 -12.76
C GLY A 222 -14.75 -0.56 -12.11
N MET A 223 -14.00 -0.35 -11.04
CA MET A 223 -13.82 0.95 -10.39
C MET A 223 -12.35 1.36 -10.43
N LYS A 224 -12.10 2.52 -11.05
CA LYS A 224 -10.78 3.15 -11.11
C LYS A 224 -10.61 4.13 -9.95
N ILE A 225 -9.45 4.06 -9.31
CA ILE A 225 -8.99 5.00 -8.29
C ILE A 225 -7.66 5.57 -8.77
N TRP A 226 -7.63 6.87 -9.04
CA TRP A 226 -6.42 7.57 -9.46
C TRP A 226 -5.91 8.47 -8.35
N SER A 227 -4.59 8.57 -8.23
CA SER A 227 -3.88 9.60 -7.45
C SER A 227 -3.13 10.56 -8.35
#